data_AF-A0A963EXT0-F1
#
_entry.id   AF-A0A963EXT0-F1
#
_cell.length_a   1.000
_cell.length_b   1.000
_cell.length_c   1.000
_cell.angle_alpha   90.00
_cell.angle_beta   90.00
_cell.angle_gamma   90.00
#
_symmetry.space_group_name_H-M   'P 1'
#
loop_
_entity.id
_entity.type
_entity.pdbx_description
1 polymer ?
#
loop_
_entity_poly.entity_id
_entity_poly.type
_entity_poly.pdbx_seq_one_letter_code
_entity_poly.pdbx_strand_id
1 'polypeptide(L)'
;MHSRSGLIRTGDVSLSEYFREQLALHARELEPPPREDTRWYLGNLLVRFCRSEDFFAFENGRFDIRPLALLYGDALEARDEYQRCQLLQQLGDLSLFLGALFPDNYSQRGIRQDYFVGMGCGAYDYLADNARRGRHIFSELAAGFTVMLELVANACNADQQLADEDILALYARWRATGSPRARRRLEAVGIYPVEDEPLH
;
A
#
# COMPACT_ATOMS: atom_id res chain seq x y z
N MET A 1 -3.29 -47.09 7.16
CA MET A 1 -3.57 -46.35 8.41
C MET A 1 -3.05 -44.93 8.27
N HIS A 2 -3.80 -43.98 8.78
CA HIS A 2 -3.92 -42.58 8.35
C HIS A 2 -2.67 -41.68 8.23
N SER A 3 -2.80 -40.80 7.23
CA SER A 3 -2.19 -39.48 7.04
C SER A 3 -2.05 -38.61 8.29
N ARG A 4 -1.08 -37.70 8.25
CA ARG A 4 -1.11 -36.31 8.77
C ARG A 4 0.08 -35.57 8.13
N SER A 5 -0.06 -35.00 6.93
CA SER A 5 -0.61 -33.66 6.64
C SER A 5 -0.07 -32.57 7.57
N GLY A 6 0.85 -31.76 7.05
CA GLY A 6 1.42 -30.57 7.67
C GLY A 6 1.92 -29.65 6.56
N LEU A 7 1.00 -29.16 5.73
CA LEU A 7 1.27 -28.16 4.70
C LEU A 7 1.49 -26.81 5.40
N ILE A 8 2.75 -26.49 5.75
CA ILE A 8 3.11 -25.16 6.25
C ILE A 8 2.94 -24.18 5.09
N ARG A 9 2.05 -23.20 5.26
CA ARG A 9 1.90 -22.06 4.34
C ARG A 9 3.16 -21.18 4.45
N THR A 10 4.18 -21.48 3.64
CA THR A 10 5.52 -20.85 3.69
C THR A 10 5.60 -19.43 3.13
N GLY A 11 4.59 -18.93 2.42
CA GLY A 11 4.60 -17.58 1.85
C GLY A 11 4.18 -16.44 2.80
N ASP A 12 3.56 -16.77 3.94
CA ASP A 12 2.97 -15.76 4.84
C ASP A 12 4.04 -15.15 5.78
N VAL A 13 4.86 -16.05 6.33
CA VAL A 13 5.96 -15.73 7.24
C VAL A 13 7.06 -14.95 6.50
N SER A 14 7.34 -15.31 5.23
CA SER A 14 8.44 -14.71 4.48
C SER A 14 8.21 -13.24 4.08
N LEU A 15 7.00 -12.87 3.65
CA LEU A 15 6.70 -11.47 3.26
C LEU A 15 6.65 -10.55 4.48
N SER A 16 6.10 -11.05 5.58
CA SER A 16 5.99 -10.28 6.82
C SER A 16 7.36 -10.05 7.44
N GLU A 17 8.24 -11.04 7.41
CA GLU A 17 9.64 -10.90 7.85
C GLU A 17 10.41 -9.95 6.93
N TYR A 18 10.26 -10.08 5.62
CA TYR A 18 10.91 -9.19 4.65
C TYR A 18 10.60 -7.71 4.90
N PHE A 19 9.32 -7.31 4.97
CA PHE A 19 8.98 -5.90 5.17
C PHE A 19 9.44 -5.39 6.54
N ARG A 20 9.43 -6.24 7.57
CA ARG A 20 9.97 -5.86 8.88
C ARG A 20 11.47 -5.60 8.83
N GLU A 21 12.22 -6.42 8.10
CA GLU A 21 13.66 -6.21 7.90
C GLU A 21 13.94 -4.94 7.11
N GLN A 22 13.23 -4.70 6.00
CA GLN A 22 13.40 -3.50 5.19
C GLN A 22 13.05 -2.23 5.96
N LEU A 23 11.91 -2.19 6.66
CA LEU A 23 11.53 -1.07 7.51
C LEU A 23 12.55 -0.85 8.63
N ALA A 24 13.08 -1.91 9.23
CA ALA A 24 14.09 -1.80 10.27
C ALA A 24 15.44 -1.29 9.73
N LEU A 25 15.81 -1.65 8.50
CA LEU A 25 17.02 -1.20 7.83
C LEU A 25 16.95 0.31 7.56
N HIS A 26 15.91 0.76 6.86
CA HIS A 26 15.74 2.18 6.51
C HIS A 26 15.43 3.07 7.71
N ALA A 27 14.76 2.55 8.76
CA ALA A 27 14.51 3.32 9.97
C ALA A 27 15.79 3.73 10.71
N ARG A 28 16.93 3.04 10.50
CA ARG A 28 18.22 3.41 11.12
C ARG A 28 18.81 4.70 10.57
N GLU A 29 18.35 5.13 9.40
CA GLU A 29 18.79 6.36 8.74
C GLU A 29 18.00 7.59 9.24
N LEU A 30 16.97 7.37 10.07
CA LEU A 30 16.10 8.41 10.61
C LEU A 30 16.52 8.79 12.04
N GLU A 31 16.48 10.09 12.35
CA GLU A 31 16.75 10.64 13.68
C GLU A 31 15.57 11.50 14.20
N PRO A 32 14.81 11.04 15.22
CA PRO A 32 14.86 9.72 15.85
C PRO A 32 14.25 8.61 14.96
N PRO A 33 14.67 7.34 15.14
CA PRO A 33 14.02 6.23 14.46
C PRO A 33 12.57 6.07 14.97
N PRO A 34 11.62 5.69 14.10
CA PRO A 34 10.27 5.34 14.51
C PRO A 34 10.24 4.26 15.59
N ARG A 35 9.27 4.33 16.49
CA ARG A 35 9.10 3.31 17.55
C ARG A 35 8.87 1.92 16.95
N GLU A 36 9.17 0.90 17.75
CA GLU A 36 9.08 -0.50 17.31
C GLU A 36 7.64 -0.92 16.98
N ASP A 37 6.68 -0.49 17.78
CA ASP A 37 5.25 -0.70 17.56
C ASP A 37 4.75 -0.03 16.26
N THR A 38 5.21 1.18 15.96
CA THR A 38 4.92 1.88 14.70
C THR A 38 5.53 1.16 13.50
N ARG A 39 6.77 0.68 13.60
CA ARG A 39 7.38 -0.15 12.54
C ARG A 39 6.63 -1.47 12.34
N TRP A 40 6.19 -2.09 13.43
CA TRP A 40 5.39 -3.32 13.36
C TRP A 40 4.03 -3.06 12.71
N TYR A 41 3.38 -1.94 13.03
CA TYR A 41 2.16 -1.49 12.36
C TYR A 41 2.36 -1.32 10.85
N LEU A 42 3.40 -0.59 10.44
CA LEU A 42 3.72 -0.35 9.02
C LEU A 42 4.04 -1.66 8.28
N GLY A 43 4.74 -2.60 8.91
CA GLY A 43 5.01 -3.91 8.33
C GLY A 43 3.72 -4.70 8.06
N ASN A 44 2.79 -4.72 9.01
CA ASN A 44 1.50 -5.38 8.82
C ASN A 44 0.62 -4.66 7.81
N LEU A 45 0.69 -3.33 7.76
CA LEU A 45 0.04 -2.51 6.75
C LEU A 45 0.47 -2.96 5.35
N LEU A 46 1.79 -3.07 5.10
CA LEU A 46 2.33 -3.51 3.82
C LEU A 46 1.90 -4.95 3.46
N VAL A 47 1.94 -5.86 4.43
CA VAL A 47 1.46 -7.24 4.24
C VAL A 47 -0.02 -7.29 3.88
N ARG A 48 -0.86 -6.46 4.53
CA ARG A 48 -2.29 -6.35 4.21
C ARG A 48 -2.50 -5.85 2.78
N PHE A 49 -1.77 -4.82 2.35
CA PHE A 49 -1.87 -4.27 1.00
C PHE A 49 -1.45 -5.26 -0.08
N CYS A 50 -0.39 -6.04 0.12
CA CYS A 50 0.02 -7.07 -0.85
C CYS A 50 -0.98 -8.22 -1.01
N ARG A 51 -1.91 -8.40 -0.06
CA ARG A 51 -2.83 -9.55 -0.01
C ARG A 51 -4.28 -9.20 -0.33
N SER A 52 -4.62 -7.93 -0.33
CA SER A 52 -6.01 -7.51 -0.22
C SER A 52 -6.53 -6.98 -1.55
N GLU A 53 -7.62 -7.61 -2.01
CA GLU A 53 -8.56 -7.05 -2.98
C GLU A 53 -9.42 -5.94 -2.35
N ASP A 54 -9.43 -5.79 -1.00
CA ASP A 54 -10.31 -4.88 -0.24
C ASP A 54 -9.97 -3.39 -0.45
N PHE A 55 -8.81 -3.09 -1.04
CA PHE A 55 -8.40 -1.73 -1.37
C PHE A 55 -8.82 -1.30 -2.79
N PHE A 56 -9.25 -2.26 -3.60
CA PHE A 56 -9.73 -2.03 -4.96
C PHE A 56 -11.26 -2.16 -4.96
N ALA A 57 -11.94 -1.03 -5.10
CA ALA A 57 -13.37 -1.03 -5.37
C ALA A 57 -13.61 -1.51 -6.80
N PHE A 58 -14.55 -2.42 -6.99
CA PHE A 58 -14.98 -2.82 -8.32
C PHE A 58 -16.09 -1.88 -8.80
N GLU A 59 -15.76 -0.93 -9.67
CA GLU A 59 -16.73 -0.02 -10.30
C GLU A 59 -16.61 -0.11 -11.83
N ASN A 60 -17.75 -0.16 -12.53
CA ASN A 60 -17.83 -0.20 -14.00
C ASN A 60 -16.98 -1.31 -14.68
N GLY A 61 -16.83 -2.47 -14.04
CA GLY A 61 -16.07 -3.58 -14.62
C GLY A 61 -14.55 -3.46 -14.47
N ARG A 62 -14.06 -2.47 -13.71
CA ARG A 62 -12.63 -2.24 -13.43
C ARG A 62 -12.38 -2.23 -11.93
N PHE A 63 -11.21 -2.69 -11.52
CA PHE A 63 -10.68 -2.45 -10.18
C PHE A 63 -10.16 -1.01 -10.13
N ASP A 64 -10.75 -0.18 -9.26
CA ASP A 64 -10.33 1.20 -9.05
C ASP A 64 -10.12 1.48 -7.56
N ILE A 65 -9.21 2.39 -7.26
CA ILE A 65 -8.94 2.80 -5.88
C ILE A 65 -10.04 3.78 -5.47
N ARG A 66 -10.75 3.47 -4.38
CA ARG A 66 -11.79 4.39 -3.89
C ARG A 66 -11.16 5.75 -3.53
N PRO A 67 -11.71 6.88 -4.03
CA PRO A 67 -11.19 8.20 -3.69
C PRO A 67 -11.17 8.45 -2.17
N LEU A 68 -10.04 8.94 -1.64
CA LEU A 68 -9.85 9.22 -0.21
C LEU A 68 -10.93 10.15 0.35
N ALA A 69 -11.37 11.14 -0.44
CA ALA A 69 -12.44 12.06 -0.06
C ALA A 69 -13.80 11.36 0.20
N LEU A 70 -14.12 10.30 -0.55
CA LEU A 70 -15.37 9.55 -0.32
C LEU A 70 -15.27 8.73 0.96
N LEU A 71 -14.11 8.11 1.20
CA LEU A 71 -13.87 7.38 2.44
C LEU A 71 -13.90 8.30 3.68
N TYR A 72 -13.40 9.53 3.54
CA TYR A 72 -13.53 10.56 4.57
C TYR A 72 -14.99 10.97 4.79
N GLY A 73 -15.78 11.13 3.72
CA GLY A 73 -17.22 11.39 3.81
C GLY A 73 -17.97 10.34 4.63
N ASP A 74 -17.73 9.05 4.36
CA ASP A 74 -18.32 7.96 5.14
C ASP A 74 -17.91 8.03 6.63
N ALA A 75 -16.68 8.43 6.92
CA ALA A 75 -16.21 8.56 8.30
C ALA A 75 -16.95 9.69 9.04
N LEU A 76 -17.29 10.78 8.35
CA LEU A 76 -18.11 11.85 8.91
C LEU A 76 -19.54 11.36 9.19
N GLU A 77 -20.12 10.58 8.27
CA GLU A 77 -21.48 10.04 8.38
C GLU A 77 -21.61 8.83 9.33
N ALA A 78 -20.50 8.28 9.81
CA ALA A 78 -20.48 7.13 10.70
C ALA A 78 -21.33 7.36 11.96
N ARG A 79 -22.16 6.37 12.30
CA ARG A 79 -23.15 6.48 13.39
C ARG A 79 -22.53 6.30 14.76
N ASP A 80 -21.40 5.62 14.83
CA ASP A 80 -20.68 5.39 16.08
C ASP A 80 -19.17 5.62 15.92
N GLU A 81 -18.54 5.88 17.07
CA GLU A 81 -17.13 6.26 17.15
C GLU A 81 -16.19 5.13 16.72
N TYR A 82 -16.61 3.88 16.92
CA TYR A 82 -15.80 2.72 16.53
C TYR A 82 -15.76 2.60 15.00
N GLN A 83 -16.90 2.70 14.33
CA GLN A 83 -16.99 2.71 12.87
C GLN A 83 -16.21 3.89 12.27
N ARG A 84 -16.33 5.09 12.85
CA ARG A 84 -15.56 6.26 12.44
C ARG A 84 -14.05 6.00 12.52
N CYS A 85 -13.58 5.47 13.64
CA CYS A 85 -12.17 5.12 13.80
C CYS A 85 -11.70 4.08 12.77
N GLN A 86 -12.52 3.07 12.44
CA GLN A 86 -12.16 2.08 11.42
C GLN A 86 -12.01 2.71 10.03
N LEU A 87 -12.94 3.57 9.64
CA LEU A 87 -12.90 4.26 8.34
C LEU A 87 -11.72 5.23 8.25
N LEU A 88 -11.43 5.96 9.32
CA LEU A 88 -10.26 6.85 9.38
C LEU A 88 -8.95 6.07 9.40
N GLN A 89 -8.90 4.90 10.05
CA GLN A 89 -7.70 4.06 9.99
C GLN A 89 -7.45 3.57 8.57
N GLN A 90 -8.52 3.13 7.89
CA GLN A 90 -8.44 2.78 6.47
C GLN A 90 -7.97 3.98 5.64
N LEU A 91 -8.53 5.18 5.85
CA LEU A 91 -8.14 6.40 5.16
C LEU A 91 -6.65 6.73 5.33
N GLY A 92 -6.14 6.66 6.57
CA GLY A 92 -4.73 6.85 6.88
C GLY A 92 -3.83 5.81 6.22
N ASP A 93 -4.22 4.53 6.30
CA ASP A 93 -3.48 3.41 5.71
C ASP A 93 -3.37 3.56 4.18
N LEU A 94 -4.49 3.85 3.49
CA LEU A 94 -4.49 4.07 2.04
C LEU A 94 -3.68 5.30 1.67
N SER A 95 -3.82 6.40 2.41
CA SER A 95 -3.09 7.63 2.11
C SER A 95 -1.58 7.40 2.15
N LEU A 96 -1.11 6.65 3.15
CA LEU A 96 0.30 6.34 3.32
C LEU A 96 0.82 5.42 2.21
N PHE A 97 0.07 4.36 1.90
CA PHE A 97 0.44 3.42 0.84
C PHE A 97 0.45 4.08 -0.55
N LEU A 98 -0.63 4.77 -0.89
CA LEU A 98 -0.78 5.44 -2.18
C LEU A 98 0.25 6.54 -2.36
N GLY A 99 0.50 7.34 -1.33
CA GLY A 99 1.50 8.39 -1.34
C GLY A 99 2.94 7.87 -1.47
N ALA A 100 3.23 6.68 -0.94
CA ALA A 100 4.56 6.07 -0.99
C ALA A 100 4.88 5.39 -2.33
N LEU A 101 3.94 4.66 -2.94
CA LEU A 101 4.22 3.82 -4.10
C LEU A 101 4.05 4.51 -5.46
N PHE A 102 3.35 5.65 -5.51
CA PHE A 102 2.93 6.24 -6.78
C PHE A 102 3.22 7.74 -6.92
N PRO A 103 4.40 8.25 -6.53
CA PRO A 103 4.68 9.69 -6.54
C PRO A 103 4.45 10.35 -7.92
N ASP A 104 4.79 9.65 -9.01
CA ASP A 104 4.71 10.18 -10.38
C ASP A 104 3.34 10.01 -11.06
N ASN A 105 2.57 8.99 -10.68
CA ASN A 105 1.30 8.64 -11.33
C ASN A 105 0.17 9.65 -11.04
N TYR A 106 0.28 10.44 -9.96
CA TYR A 106 -0.75 11.41 -9.58
C TYR A 106 -0.61 12.76 -10.27
N SER A 107 0.60 13.12 -10.68
CA SER A 107 0.88 14.36 -11.42
C SER A 107 0.07 14.44 -12.72
N GLN A 108 -0.12 13.30 -13.40
CA GLN A 108 -0.94 13.20 -14.61
C GLN A 108 -2.44 13.43 -14.34
N ARG A 109 -2.90 13.25 -13.10
CA ARG A 109 -4.28 13.48 -12.64
C ARG A 109 -4.44 14.80 -11.87
N GLY A 110 -3.38 15.61 -11.78
CA GLY A 110 -3.36 16.88 -11.04
C GLY A 110 -3.41 16.74 -9.51
N ILE A 111 -3.27 15.51 -8.99
CA ILE A 111 -3.24 15.24 -7.55
C ILE A 111 -1.78 15.28 -7.11
N ARG A 112 -1.49 16.07 -6.09
CA ARG A 112 -0.13 16.24 -5.55
C ARG A 112 0.02 15.41 -4.26
N GLN A 113 1.27 15.15 -3.88
CA GLN A 113 1.61 14.39 -2.67
C GLN A 113 1.01 15.01 -1.39
N ASP A 114 0.87 16.35 -1.37
CA ASP A 114 0.23 17.13 -0.31
C ASP A 114 -1.21 16.65 0.01
N TYR A 115 -1.94 16.12 -0.96
CA TYR A 115 -3.28 15.56 -0.76
C TYR A 115 -3.26 14.32 0.14
N PHE A 116 -2.35 13.38 -0.14
CA PHE A 116 -2.18 12.16 0.65
C PHE A 116 -1.68 12.49 2.06
N VAL A 117 -0.73 13.42 2.16
CA VAL A 117 -0.23 13.92 3.45
C VAL A 117 -1.37 14.53 4.26
N GLY A 118 -2.17 15.41 3.66
CA GLY A 118 -3.30 16.05 4.34
C GLY A 118 -4.36 15.05 4.82
N MET A 119 -4.80 14.16 3.93
CA MET A 119 -5.81 13.14 4.25
C MET A 119 -5.33 12.16 5.31
N GLY A 120 -4.11 11.64 5.15
CA GLY A 120 -3.56 10.64 6.06
C GLY A 120 -3.20 11.21 7.43
N CYS A 121 -2.58 12.39 7.46
CA CYS A 121 -2.25 13.07 8.71
C CYS A 121 -3.52 13.38 9.52
N GLY A 122 -4.54 13.99 8.91
CA GLY A 122 -5.80 14.29 9.61
C GLY A 122 -6.51 13.04 10.12
N ALA A 123 -6.44 11.93 9.38
CA ALA A 123 -7.01 10.66 9.80
C ALA A 123 -6.30 10.07 11.03
N TYR A 124 -4.97 10.03 11.01
CA TYR A 124 -4.19 9.53 12.14
C TYR A 124 -4.21 10.47 13.36
N ASP A 125 -4.28 11.78 13.14
CA ASP A 125 -4.42 12.77 14.21
C ASP A 125 -5.73 12.54 14.99
N TYR A 126 -6.84 12.34 14.27
CA TYR A 126 -8.10 11.95 14.90
C TYR A 126 -7.98 10.65 15.71
N LEU A 127 -7.28 9.65 15.18
CA LEU A 127 -7.10 8.36 15.85
C LEU A 127 -6.18 8.44 17.07
N ALA A 128 -5.22 9.35 17.08
CA ALA A 128 -4.36 9.61 18.24
C ALA A 128 -5.20 9.96 19.48
N ASP A 129 -6.30 10.68 19.28
CA ASP A 129 -7.19 11.10 20.37
C ASP A 129 -8.37 10.17 20.62
N ASN A 130 -8.83 9.43 19.61
CA ASN A 130 -10.12 8.72 19.68
C ASN A 130 -10.01 7.19 19.62
N ALA A 131 -8.92 6.64 19.07
CA ALA A 131 -8.79 5.19 18.92
C ALA A 131 -8.79 4.47 20.27
N ARG A 132 -9.36 3.26 20.34
CA ARG A 132 -9.38 2.49 21.60
C ARG A 132 -8.01 1.99 22.04
N ARG A 133 -7.10 1.77 21.09
CA ARG A 133 -5.73 1.24 21.28
C ARG A 133 -4.81 1.83 20.22
N GLY A 134 -3.50 1.78 20.46
CA GLY A 134 -2.52 2.22 19.47
C GLY A 134 -2.46 3.74 19.27
N ARG A 135 -3.04 4.54 20.15
CA ARG A 135 -3.04 6.02 20.08
C ARG A 135 -1.65 6.62 19.88
N HIS A 136 -0.64 6.06 20.55
CA HIS A 136 0.75 6.51 20.39
C HIS A 136 1.32 6.22 19.00
N ILE A 137 0.92 5.11 18.36
CA ILE A 137 1.29 4.77 16.98
C ILE A 137 0.68 5.82 16.05
N PHE A 138 -0.62 6.07 16.16
CA PHE A 138 -1.31 7.05 15.33
C PHE A 138 -0.78 8.47 15.54
N SER A 139 -0.45 8.85 16.77
CA SER A 139 0.19 10.13 17.08
C SER A 139 1.55 10.27 16.39
N GLU A 140 2.38 9.23 16.42
CA GLU A 140 3.68 9.22 15.74
C GLU A 140 3.53 9.26 14.21
N LEU A 141 2.57 8.50 13.66
CA LEU A 141 2.24 8.50 12.23
C LEU A 141 1.72 9.87 11.76
N ALA A 142 0.88 10.55 12.56
CA ALA A 142 0.38 11.88 12.23
C ALA A 142 1.51 12.92 12.26
N ALA A 143 2.30 12.94 13.34
CA ALA A 143 3.40 13.90 13.50
C ALA A 143 4.51 13.72 12.46
N GLY A 144 4.77 12.48 12.05
CA GLY A 144 5.85 12.11 11.13
C GLY A 144 5.39 11.64 9.75
N PHE A 145 4.19 12.00 9.30
CA PHE A 145 3.56 11.33 8.15
C PHE A 145 4.45 11.27 6.89
N THR A 146 5.05 12.38 6.50
CA THR A 146 5.96 12.43 5.32
C THR A 146 7.17 11.50 5.50
N VAL A 147 7.75 11.48 6.70
CA VAL A 147 8.88 10.60 7.03
C VAL A 147 8.46 9.13 6.96
N MET A 148 7.25 8.79 7.44
CA MET A 148 6.72 7.42 7.39
C MET A 148 6.38 6.99 5.96
N LEU A 149 5.88 7.92 5.14
CA LEU A 149 5.65 7.72 3.72
C LEU A 149 6.96 7.41 2.99
N GLU A 150 8.01 8.20 3.21
CA GLU A 150 9.34 7.96 2.64
C GLU A 150 9.94 6.64 3.12
N LEU A 151 9.81 6.33 4.41
CA LEU A 151 10.25 5.06 4.98
C LEU A 151 9.56 3.86 4.30
N VAL A 152 8.25 3.96 4.09
CA VAL A 152 7.50 2.93 3.38
C VAL A 152 7.89 2.86 1.90
N ALA A 153 8.08 4.00 1.23
CA ALA A 153 8.56 4.03 -0.15
C ALA A 153 9.93 3.33 -0.28
N ASN A 154 10.87 3.63 0.61
CA ASN A 154 12.20 3.00 0.62
C ASN A 154 12.12 1.49 0.89
N ALA A 155 11.30 1.07 1.86
CA ALA A 155 11.08 -0.35 2.14
C ALA A 155 10.43 -1.11 0.97
N CYS A 156 9.71 -0.43 0.09
CA CYS A 156 9.18 -0.98 -1.16
C CYS A 156 10.17 -0.89 -2.34
N ASN A 157 11.06 0.12 -2.35
CA ASN A 157 12.01 0.39 -3.44
C ASN A 157 13.36 -0.33 -3.32
N ALA A 158 13.66 -0.98 -2.18
CA ALA A 158 14.85 -1.81 -2.01
C ALA A 158 15.00 -2.94 -3.06
N ASP A 159 13.95 -3.18 -3.86
CA ASP A 159 13.86 -4.18 -4.92
C ASP A 159 13.81 -3.59 -6.35
N GLN A 160 14.09 -2.30 -6.57
CA GLN A 160 13.94 -1.70 -7.91
C GLN A 160 14.92 -2.30 -8.96
N GLN A 161 16.03 -2.93 -8.53
CA GLN A 161 16.92 -3.67 -9.45
C GLN A 161 16.41 -5.06 -9.86
N LEU A 162 15.57 -5.72 -9.04
CA LEU A 162 14.97 -7.03 -9.37
C LEU A 162 13.60 -6.86 -10.04
N ALA A 163 12.82 -5.86 -9.61
CA ALA A 163 11.51 -5.55 -10.18
C ALA A 163 11.60 -5.01 -11.62
N ASP A 164 12.59 -4.16 -11.94
CA ASP A 164 12.73 -3.62 -13.31
C ASP A 164 13.14 -4.71 -14.32
N GLU A 165 14.05 -5.62 -13.94
CA GLU A 165 14.46 -6.75 -14.78
C GLU A 165 13.32 -7.76 -14.97
N ASP A 166 12.54 -8.02 -13.93
CA ASP A 166 11.36 -8.91 -13.98
C ASP A 166 10.18 -8.29 -14.73
N ILE A 167 9.95 -6.97 -14.63
CA ILE A 167 8.91 -6.26 -15.38
C ILE A 167 9.29 -6.19 -16.87
N LEU A 168 10.55 -5.91 -17.19
CA LEU A 168 11.04 -5.95 -18.58
C LEU A 168 10.99 -7.37 -19.17
N ALA A 169 11.34 -8.40 -18.39
CA ALA A 169 11.21 -9.79 -18.80
C ALA A 169 9.73 -10.22 -18.97
N LEU A 170 8.84 -9.74 -18.09
CA LEU A 170 7.40 -9.97 -18.17
C LEU A 170 6.78 -9.27 -19.39
N TYR A 171 7.23 -8.05 -19.70
CA TYR A 171 6.85 -7.31 -20.90
C TYR A 171 7.37 -7.98 -22.18
N ALA A 172 8.64 -8.40 -22.22
CA ALA A 172 9.21 -9.13 -23.36
C ALA A 172 8.48 -10.48 -23.60
N ARG A 173 8.12 -11.19 -22.52
CA ARG A 173 7.34 -12.42 -22.60
C ARG A 173 5.92 -12.17 -23.09
N TRP A 174 5.25 -11.12 -22.61
CA TRP A 174 3.95 -10.72 -23.15
C TRP A 174 4.05 -10.38 -24.64
N ARG A 175 5.05 -9.60 -25.06
CA ARG A 175 5.28 -9.24 -26.46
C ARG A 175 5.52 -10.45 -27.37
N ALA A 176 6.24 -11.47 -26.88
CA ALA A 176 6.55 -12.67 -27.65
C ALA A 176 5.39 -13.70 -27.70
N THR A 177 4.49 -13.71 -26.70
CA THR A 177 3.51 -14.80 -26.52
C THR A 177 2.05 -14.35 -26.46
N GLY A 178 1.77 -13.07 -26.30
CA GLY A 178 0.42 -12.52 -26.11
C GLY A 178 -0.26 -13.01 -24.81
N SER A 179 0.48 -13.57 -23.85
CA SER A 179 -0.10 -14.28 -22.70
C SER A 179 -1.03 -13.38 -21.85
N PRO A 180 -2.31 -13.74 -21.69
CA PRO A 180 -3.26 -12.96 -20.89
C PRO A 180 -2.90 -12.87 -19.41
N ARG A 181 -2.19 -13.89 -18.89
CA ARG A 181 -1.70 -13.89 -17.50
C ARG A 181 -0.54 -12.91 -17.30
N ALA A 182 0.36 -12.80 -18.28
CA ALA A 182 1.44 -11.82 -18.24
C ALA A 182 0.89 -10.40 -18.36
N ARG A 183 -0.09 -10.20 -19.25
CA ARG A 183 -0.83 -8.95 -19.40
C ARG A 183 -1.49 -8.48 -18.10
N ARG A 184 -2.29 -9.33 -17.46
CA ARG A 184 -2.94 -8.98 -16.18
C ARG A 184 -1.93 -8.62 -15.09
N ARG A 185 -0.75 -9.24 -15.13
CA ARG A 185 0.31 -9.00 -14.16
C ARG A 185 1.07 -7.69 -14.43
N LEU A 186 1.22 -7.28 -15.70
CA LEU A 186 1.69 -5.94 -16.10
C LEU A 186 0.66 -4.86 -15.75
N GLU A 187 -0.62 -5.12 -16.04
CA GLU A 187 -1.73 -4.22 -15.68
C GLU A 187 -1.82 -4.04 -14.16
N ALA A 188 -1.55 -5.09 -13.38
CA ALA A 188 -1.53 -5.04 -11.92
C ALA A 188 -0.40 -4.15 -11.33
N VAL A 189 0.68 -3.92 -12.07
CA VAL A 189 1.73 -2.93 -11.72
C VAL A 189 1.57 -1.60 -12.46
N GLY A 190 0.41 -1.37 -13.08
CA GLY A 190 0.05 -0.10 -13.71
C GLY A 190 0.61 0.10 -15.12
N ILE A 191 1.22 -0.93 -15.71
CA ILE A 191 1.69 -0.92 -17.10
C ILE A 191 0.58 -1.51 -17.97
N TYR A 192 -0.01 -0.70 -18.83
CA TYR A 192 -1.03 -1.13 -19.78
C TYR A 192 -0.39 -1.33 -21.15
N PRO A 193 -0.01 -2.58 -21.49
CA PRO A 193 0.63 -2.84 -22.77
C PRO A 193 -0.38 -2.59 -23.91
N VAL A 194 -0.04 -1.67 -24.82
CA VAL A 194 -0.82 -1.38 -26.02
C VAL A 194 -0.47 -2.44 -27.06
N GLU A 195 -1.49 -3.11 -27.60
CA GLU A 195 -1.27 -3.99 -28.75
C GLU A 195 -0.91 -3.09 -29.93
N ASP A 196 0.28 -3.26 -30.52
CA ASP A 196 0.60 -2.66 -31.81
C ASP A 196 -0.43 -3.21 -32.81
N GLU A 197 -1.44 -2.40 -33.12
CA GLU A 197 -2.31 -2.63 -34.26
C GLU A 197 -1.39 -2.60 -35.50
N PRO A 198 -1.31 -3.69 -36.28
CA PRO A 198 -0.49 -3.65 -37.49
C PRO A 198 -1.07 -2.57 -38.39
N LEU A 199 -0.28 -1.52 -38.62
CA LEU A 199 -0.56 -0.44 -39.56
C LEU A 199 -0.90 -1.08 -40.93
N HIS A 200 -2.18 -1.06 -41.27
CA HIS A 200 -2.68 -1.33 -42.62
C HIS A 200 -2.80 -0.02 -43.40
#